data_AF-A0A821KLI9-F1
#
_entry.id   AF-A0A821KLI9-F1
#
_cell.length_a   1.000
_cell.length_b   1.000
_cell.length_c   1.000
_cell.angle_alpha   90.00
_cell.angle_beta   90.00
_cell.angle_gamma   90.00
#
_symmetry.space_group_name_H-M   'P 1'
#
loop_
_entity.id
_entity.type
_entity.pdbx_description
1 polymer ?
#
loop_
_entity_poly.entity_id
_entity_poly.type
_entity_poly.pdbx_seq_one_letter_code
_entity_poly.pdbx_strand_id
1 'polypeptide(L)'
;MNDERYLHTASVLIGGKVLVAGGYGYDGYSYWGPLNSSELYDPATGMWTRMGNMTLGRYYHTASILANGKVLVVGGYCSDEYRYLESLNSSELYDPATGIWTRMGNLAVGRYFHRTSVLANGKVLVAGGYGFDGRNYLDFLNSSELYDPTTGIWTKTGNMHFRRYCHTASVLANGKVLVTGGCGADEYSS
;
A
#
# COMPACT_ATOMS: atom_id res chain seq x y z
N MET A 1 21.50 2.60 2.04
CA MET A 1 20.45 1.72 1.52
C MET A 1 21.14 0.64 0.72
N ASN A 2 20.69 -0.61 0.81
CA ASN A 2 21.35 -1.76 0.21
C ASN A 2 20.81 -2.10 -1.19
N ASP A 3 19.55 -1.75 -1.49
CA ASP A 3 18.98 -1.83 -2.84
C ASP A 3 18.64 -0.44 -3.40
N GLU A 4 19.05 -0.17 -4.63
CA GLU A 4 18.57 0.99 -5.38
C GLU A 4 17.09 0.80 -5.73
N ARG A 5 16.26 1.80 -5.40
CA ARG A 5 14.80 1.72 -5.57
C ARG A 5 14.15 3.09 -5.70
N TYR A 6 13.03 3.14 -6.40
CA TYR A 6 12.10 4.28 -6.42
C TYR A 6 10.67 3.77 -6.17
N LEU A 7 9.72 4.67 -5.87
CA LEU A 7 8.30 4.31 -5.62
C LEU A 7 8.07 3.30 -4.47
N HIS A 8 9.04 3.24 -3.56
CA HIS A 8 8.94 2.55 -2.28
C HIS A 8 8.13 3.37 -1.28
N THR A 9 7.79 2.76 -0.15
CA THR A 9 7.29 3.50 1.02
C THR A 9 8.39 3.60 2.07
N ALA A 10 8.40 4.70 2.83
CA ALA A 10 9.27 4.91 3.97
C ALA A 10 8.41 5.26 5.19
N SER A 11 8.49 4.46 6.25
CA SER A 11 7.69 4.59 7.48
C SER A 11 8.60 4.79 8.68
N VAL A 12 8.45 5.92 9.39
CA VAL A 12 9.18 6.17 10.65
C VAL A 12 8.53 5.38 11.77
N LEU A 13 9.17 4.29 12.19
CA LEU A 13 8.68 3.40 13.22
C LEU A 13 8.72 4.06 14.61
N ILE A 14 7.97 3.47 15.55
CA ILE A 14 8.11 3.80 16.97
C ILE A 14 9.57 3.55 17.37
N GLY A 15 10.21 4.56 17.96
CA GLY A 15 11.65 4.54 18.27
C GLY A 15 12.55 5.17 17.21
N GLY A 16 12.00 5.69 16.10
CA GLY A 16 12.71 6.58 15.18
C GLY A 16 13.45 5.90 14.01
N LYS A 17 13.54 4.57 14.00
CA LYS A 17 14.07 3.84 12.83
C LYS A 17 13.12 3.95 11.65
N VAL A 18 13.63 3.87 10.43
CA VAL A 18 12.82 4.03 9.20
C VAL A 18 12.77 2.73 8.43
N LEU A 19 11.57 2.16 8.30
CA LEU A 19 11.33 1.02 7.43
C LEU A 19 11.16 1.52 5.99
N VAL A 20 11.95 0.99 5.08
CA VAL A 20 11.78 1.15 3.64
C VAL A 20 11.31 -0.17 3.05
N ALA A 21 10.17 -0.16 2.35
CA ALA A 21 9.55 -1.38 1.83
C ALA A 21 9.17 -1.26 0.36
N GLY A 22 9.45 -2.33 -0.39
CA GLY A 22 9.11 -2.48 -1.80
C GLY A 22 9.74 -1.42 -2.70
N GLY A 23 8.99 -0.99 -3.70
CA GLY A 23 9.44 -0.09 -4.76
C GLY A 23 9.73 -0.84 -6.06
N TYR A 24 10.32 -0.12 -7.00
CA TYR A 24 10.81 -0.65 -8.27
C TYR A 24 12.31 -0.40 -8.33
N GLY A 25 13.08 -1.42 -8.66
CA GLY A 25 14.54 -1.34 -8.59
C GLY A 25 15.21 -2.63 -9.04
N TYR A 26 16.52 -2.70 -8.82
CA TYR A 26 17.31 -3.89 -9.15
C TYR A 26 17.09 -4.98 -8.11
N ASP A 27 16.69 -6.17 -8.56
CA ASP A 27 16.33 -7.29 -7.68
C ASP A 27 17.52 -8.15 -7.22
N GLY A 28 18.74 -7.84 -7.67
CA GLY A 28 19.94 -8.62 -7.40
C GLY A 28 20.19 -9.79 -8.35
N TYR A 29 19.27 -10.07 -9.29
CA TYR A 29 19.31 -11.23 -10.20
C TYR A 29 19.30 -10.84 -11.68
N SER A 30 19.70 -9.61 -12.02
CA SER A 30 19.86 -9.06 -13.38
C SER A 30 18.62 -8.41 -14.01
N TYR A 31 17.55 -8.15 -13.25
CA TYR A 31 16.38 -7.45 -13.78
C TYR A 31 15.94 -6.28 -12.90
N TRP A 32 15.40 -5.26 -13.56
CA TRP A 32 14.71 -4.15 -12.90
C TRP A 32 13.23 -4.50 -12.78
N GLY A 33 12.72 -4.50 -11.56
CA GLY A 33 11.36 -4.95 -11.29
C GLY A 33 10.80 -4.50 -9.95
N PRO A 34 9.56 -4.90 -9.63
CA PRO A 34 8.96 -4.70 -8.33
C PRO A 34 9.79 -5.42 -7.26
N LEU A 35 10.21 -4.69 -6.23
CA LEU A 35 10.95 -5.26 -5.11
C LEU A 35 9.98 -5.76 -4.05
N ASN A 36 10.26 -6.94 -3.50
CA ASN A 36 9.64 -7.43 -2.27
C ASN A 36 10.53 -7.21 -1.04
N SER A 37 11.74 -6.71 -1.24
CA SER A 37 12.70 -6.47 -0.16
C SER A 37 12.27 -5.32 0.73
N SER A 38 12.67 -5.41 1.99
CA SER A 38 12.57 -4.31 2.93
C SER A 38 13.86 -4.11 3.70
N GLU A 39 14.10 -2.88 4.12
CA GLU A 39 15.30 -2.48 4.83
C GLU A 39 14.95 -1.52 5.96
N LEU A 40 15.72 -1.58 7.04
CA LEU A 40 15.59 -0.68 8.18
C LEU A 40 16.80 0.26 8.21
N TYR A 41 16.53 1.56 8.23
CA TYR A 41 17.53 2.58 8.52
C TYR A 41 17.51 2.93 10.00
N ASP A 42 18.68 2.93 10.62
CA ASP A 42 18.88 3.38 11.99
C ASP A 42 19.56 4.77 11.99
N PRO A 43 18.83 5.85 12.27
CA PRO A 43 19.41 7.19 12.28
C PRO A 43 20.51 7.39 13.32
N ALA A 44 20.54 6.58 14.40
CA ALA A 44 21.54 6.72 15.45
C ALA A 44 22.92 6.23 15.01
N THR A 45 22.98 5.25 14.10
CA THR A 45 24.23 4.66 13.60
C THR A 45 24.49 4.99 12.13
N GLY A 46 23.49 5.50 11.41
CA GLY A 46 23.55 5.69 9.97
C GLY A 46 23.52 4.40 9.16
N MET A 47 23.30 3.25 9.81
CA MET A 47 23.39 1.94 9.18
C MET A 47 22.06 1.50 8.56
N TRP A 48 22.16 0.69 7.51
CA TRP A 48 21.05 0.02 6.86
C TRP A 48 21.12 -1.48 7.10
N THR A 49 20.00 -2.07 7.51
CA THR A 49 19.88 -3.52 7.74
C THR A 49 18.79 -4.09 6.85
N ARG A 50 19.10 -5.15 6.08
CA ARG A 50 18.09 -5.90 5.32
C ARG A 50 17.17 -6.63 6.30
N MET A 51 15.86 -6.55 6.07
CA MET A 51 14.85 -7.21 6.88
C MET A 51 14.22 -8.37 6.11
N GLY A 52 13.19 -9.00 6.68
CA GLY A 52 12.38 -9.98 5.95
C GLY A 52 11.75 -9.38 4.68
N ASN A 53 11.38 -10.24 3.74
CA ASN A 53 10.76 -9.83 2.48
C ASN A 53 9.24 -10.01 2.54
N MET A 54 8.53 -9.14 1.84
CA MET A 54 7.14 -9.38 1.46
C MET A 54 7.04 -10.59 0.53
N THR A 55 5.85 -11.16 0.41
CA THR A 55 5.66 -12.31 -0.47
C THR A 55 5.69 -11.93 -1.95
N LEU A 56 5.16 -10.75 -2.28
CA LEU A 56 5.13 -10.23 -3.65
C LEU A 56 5.85 -8.89 -3.73
N GLY A 57 6.58 -8.69 -4.83
CA GLY A 57 7.17 -7.41 -5.14
C GLY A 57 6.10 -6.37 -5.43
N ARG A 58 6.29 -5.13 -5.00
CA ARG A 58 5.26 -4.10 -5.19
C ARG A 58 5.80 -2.69 -5.20
N TYR A 59 5.28 -1.88 -6.11
CA TYR A 59 5.47 -0.43 -6.17
C TYR A 59 4.11 0.28 -6.28
N TYR A 60 4.06 1.59 -6.04
CA TYR A 60 2.78 2.35 -5.96
C TYR A 60 1.77 1.81 -4.92
N HIS A 61 2.28 1.04 -3.95
CA HIS A 61 1.53 0.58 -2.78
C HIS A 61 1.50 1.69 -1.72
N THR A 62 0.72 1.48 -0.67
CA THR A 62 0.76 2.34 0.52
C THR A 62 1.24 1.56 1.74
N ALA A 63 1.82 2.26 2.71
CA ALA A 63 2.23 1.73 4.01
C ALA A 63 1.62 2.60 5.12
N SER A 64 0.99 1.97 6.10
CA SER A 64 0.34 2.64 7.23
C SER A 64 0.84 2.04 8.54
N ILE A 65 1.33 2.90 9.45
CA ILE A 65 1.67 2.48 10.82
C ILE A 65 0.38 2.37 11.62
N LEU A 66 0.12 1.21 12.19
CA LEU A 66 -1.04 0.93 13.02
C LEU A 66 -0.77 1.33 14.48
N ALA A 67 -1.83 1.44 15.29
CA ALA A 67 -1.72 1.82 16.70
C ALA A 67 -0.83 0.88 17.54
N ASN A 68 -0.69 -0.38 17.12
CA ASN A 68 0.20 -1.37 17.74
C ASN A 68 1.66 -1.29 17.24
N GLY A 69 2.02 -0.30 16.44
CA GLY A 69 3.36 -0.09 15.88
C GLY A 69 3.70 -0.93 14.65
N LYS A 70 2.83 -1.87 14.24
CA LYS A 70 3.04 -2.67 13.03
C LYS A 70 2.76 -1.85 11.77
N VAL A 71 3.38 -2.23 10.65
CA VAL A 71 3.21 -1.51 9.38
C VAL A 71 2.38 -2.35 8.41
N LEU A 72 1.20 -1.87 8.05
CA LEU A 72 0.34 -2.49 7.05
C LEU A 72 0.70 -1.96 5.66
N VAL A 73 1.09 -2.85 4.76
CA VAL A 73 1.29 -2.55 3.34
C VAL A 73 0.10 -3.07 2.53
N VAL A 74 -0.40 -2.23 1.62
CA VAL A 74 -1.66 -2.48 0.90
C VAL A 74 -1.48 -2.27 -0.60
N GLY A 75 -1.91 -3.26 -1.37
CA GLY A 75 -1.98 -3.20 -2.83
C GLY A 75 -0.65 -2.87 -3.51
N GLY A 76 -0.70 -2.09 -4.57
CA GLY A 76 0.43 -1.78 -5.43
C GLY A 76 0.36 -2.53 -6.75
N TYR A 77 1.41 -2.37 -7.54
CA TYR A 77 1.53 -2.95 -8.87
C TYR A 77 2.70 -3.93 -8.88
N CYS A 78 2.49 -5.09 -9.46
CA CYS A 78 3.48 -6.16 -9.55
C CYS A 78 3.48 -6.75 -10.96
N SER A 79 4.60 -7.34 -11.36
CA SER A 79 4.68 -8.27 -12.48
C SER A 79 4.74 -9.68 -11.91
N ASP A 80 3.94 -10.60 -12.42
CA ASP A 80 4.14 -12.03 -12.12
C ASP A 80 5.41 -12.58 -12.81
N GLU A 81 5.71 -13.87 -12.62
CA GLU A 81 6.83 -14.58 -13.26
C GLU A 81 6.78 -14.47 -14.80
N TYR A 82 5.60 -14.30 -15.38
CA TYR A 82 5.36 -14.14 -16.82
C TYR A 82 5.29 -12.68 -17.27
N ARG A 83 5.56 -11.74 -16.36
CA ARG A 83 5.52 -10.28 -16.58
C ARG A 83 4.14 -9.72 -16.94
N TYR A 84 3.06 -10.41 -16.61
CA TYR A 84 1.75 -9.78 -16.62
C TYR A 84 1.70 -8.80 -15.45
N LEU A 85 1.50 -7.53 -15.81
CA LEU A 85 1.39 -6.48 -14.82
C LEU A 85 -0.01 -6.55 -14.20
N GLU A 86 -0.06 -6.70 -12.87
CA GLU A 86 -1.30 -6.86 -12.12
C GLU A 86 -1.36 -5.88 -10.94
N SER A 87 -2.54 -5.28 -10.78
CA SER A 87 -2.88 -4.54 -9.56
C SER A 87 -3.08 -5.52 -8.41
N LEU A 88 -2.26 -5.43 -7.37
CA LEU A 88 -2.33 -6.32 -6.22
C LEU A 88 -3.55 -6.01 -5.36
N ASN A 89 -4.26 -7.05 -4.96
CA ASN A 89 -5.29 -7.02 -3.91
C ASN A 89 -4.77 -7.53 -2.57
N SER A 90 -3.49 -7.90 -2.47
CA SER A 90 -2.92 -8.42 -1.24
C SER A 90 -2.52 -7.30 -0.27
N SER A 91 -2.61 -7.61 1.02
CA SER A 91 -2.01 -6.79 2.08
C SER A 91 -1.13 -7.64 2.98
N GLU A 92 -0.07 -7.03 3.50
CA GLU A 92 0.92 -7.69 4.34
C GLU A 92 1.27 -6.79 5.54
N LEU A 93 1.48 -7.38 6.71
CA LEU A 93 1.75 -6.69 7.95
C LEU A 93 3.19 -6.99 8.40
N TYR A 94 4.00 -5.95 8.53
CA TYR A 94 5.34 -6.02 9.10
C TYR A 94 5.30 -5.84 10.61
N ASP A 95 5.96 -6.74 11.33
CA ASP A 95 6.17 -6.63 12.77
C ASP A 95 7.61 -6.15 13.06
N PRO A 96 7.81 -4.89 13.50
CA PRO A 96 9.14 -4.37 13.82
C PRO A 96 9.88 -5.13 14.92
N ALA A 97 9.18 -5.83 15.81
CA ALA A 97 9.82 -6.54 16.91
C ALA A 97 10.52 -7.82 16.43
N THR A 98 10.03 -8.43 15.35
CA THR A 98 10.56 -9.69 14.80
C THR A 98 11.21 -9.52 13.44
N GLY A 99 10.91 -8.43 12.72
CA GLY A 99 11.35 -8.21 11.36
C GLY A 99 10.62 -9.08 10.32
N ILE A 100 9.50 -9.71 10.70
CA ILE A 100 8.75 -10.67 9.88
C ILE A 100 7.55 -9.98 9.20
N TRP A 101 7.30 -10.36 7.94
CA TRP A 101 6.09 -10.02 7.20
C TRP A 101 5.05 -11.15 7.30
N THR A 102 3.80 -10.79 7.53
CA THR A 102 2.66 -11.73 7.56
C THR A 102 1.62 -11.32 6.54
N ARG A 103 1.14 -12.26 5.71
CA ARG A 103 0.01 -12.01 4.81
C ARG A 103 -1.28 -11.82 5.60
N MET A 104 -2.05 -10.80 5.20
CA MET A 104 -3.36 -10.50 5.77
C MET A 104 -4.47 -10.78 4.75
N GLY A 105 -5.71 -10.44 5.09
CA GLY A 105 -6.83 -10.53 4.15
C GLY A 105 -6.58 -9.73 2.86
N ASN A 106 -7.20 -10.17 1.79
CA ASN A 106 -7.15 -9.49 0.50
C ASN A 106 -8.27 -8.46 0.38
N LEU A 107 -8.00 -7.38 -0.35
CA LEU A 107 -9.03 -6.49 -0.85
C LEU A 107 -9.91 -7.25 -1.86
N ALA A 108 -11.15 -6.80 -2.00
CA ALA A 108 -12.04 -7.30 -3.05
C ALA A 108 -11.56 -6.92 -4.45
N VAL A 109 -10.86 -5.79 -4.59
CA VAL A 109 -10.33 -5.27 -5.84
C VAL A 109 -8.86 -4.89 -5.68
N GLY A 110 -8.03 -5.42 -6.57
CA GLY A 110 -6.62 -5.04 -6.65
C GLY A 110 -6.45 -3.60 -7.09
N ARG A 111 -5.49 -2.89 -6.48
CA ARG A 111 -5.35 -1.44 -6.68
C ARG A 111 -3.93 -0.93 -6.46
N TYR A 112 -3.54 0.04 -7.26
CA TYR A 112 -2.32 0.85 -7.08
C TYR A 112 -2.65 2.34 -7.23
N PHE A 113 -1.74 3.23 -6.81
CA PHE A 113 -1.99 4.68 -6.74
C PHE A 113 -3.23 5.09 -5.91
N HIS A 114 -3.70 4.20 -5.05
CA HIS A 114 -4.75 4.45 -4.08
C HIS A 114 -4.18 5.21 -2.88
N ARG A 115 -5.06 5.65 -1.98
CA ARG A 115 -4.65 6.20 -0.69
C ARG A 115 -5.20 5.37 0.46
N THR A 116 -4.40 5.19 1.50
CA THR A 116 -4.83 4.66 2.80
C THR A 116 -4.91 5.75 3.84
N SER A 117 -5.81 5.58 4.82
CA SER A 117 -6.02 6.49 5.94
C SER A 117 -6.30 5.69 7.21
N VAL A 118 -5.42 5.81 8.20
CA VAL A 118 -5.63 5.23 9.54
C VAL A 118 -6.64 6.10 10.28
N LEU A 119 -7.76 5.51 10.68
CA LEU A 119 -8.86 6.19 11.35
C LEU A 119 -8.65 6.20 12.87
N ALA A 120 -9.34 7.11 13.56
CA ALA A 120 -9.25 7.25 15.03
C ALA A 120 -9.62 5.97 15.79
N ASN A 121 -10.46 5.11 15.21
CA ASN A 121 -10.83 3.81 15.78
C ASN A 121 -9.82 2.68 15.46
N GLY A 122 -8.68 3.02 14.84
CA GLY A 122 -7.62 2.07 14.46
C GLY A 122 -7.83 1.34 13.13
N LYS A 123 -9.02 1.42 12.52
CA LYS A 123 -9.26 0.83 11.19
C LYS A 123 -8.51 1.59 10.10
N VAL A 124 -8.25 0.93 8.97
CA VAL A 124 -7.61 1.57 7.82
C VAL A 124 -8.59 1.62 6.66
N LEU A 125 -8.93 2.83 6.21
CA LEU A 125 -9.67 3.03 4.97
C LEU A 125 -8.69 2.98 3.80
N VAL A 126 -9.03 2.25 2.75
CA VAL A 126 -8.41 2.39 1.43
C VAL A 126 -9.44 2.93 0.45
N ALA A 127 -9.05 3.91 -0.37
CA ALA A 127 -9.95 4.56 -1.32
C ALA A 127 -9.30 4.73 -2.70
N GLY A 128 -10.12 4.50 -3.73
CA GLY A 128 -9.76 4.70 -5.13
C GLY A 128 -8.55 3.92 -5.59
N GLY A 129 -7.79 4.53 -6.51
CA GLY A 129 -6.67 3.92 -7.22
C GLY A 129 -7.04 3.50 -8.63
N TYR A 130 -6.14 2.75 -9.25
CA TYR A 130 -6.34 2.13 -10.56
C TYR A 130 -6.20 0.61 -10.41
N GLY A 131 -7.05 -0.14 -11.10
CA GLY A 131 -7.06 -1.60 -11.02
C GLY A 131 -8.28 -2.20 -11.69
N PHE A 132 -8.49 -3.50 -11.54
CA PHE A 132 -9.62 -4.18 -12.16
C PHE A 132 -10.93 -3.84 -11.45
N ASP A 133 -11.86 -3.18 -12.14
CA ASP A 133 -13.12 -2.68 -11.56
C ASP A 133 -14.15 -3.78 -11.19
N GLY A 134 -13.75 -5.05 -11.21
CA GLY A 134 -14.62 -6.22 -11.04
C GLY A 134 -15.30 -6.70 -12.33
N ARG A 135 -15.13 -6.00 -13.46
CA ARG A 135 -15.58 -6.42 -14.80
C ARG A 135 -14.43 -6.87 -15.70
N ASN A 136 -13.27 -7.17 -15.11
CA ASN A 136 -12.03 -7.55 -15.79
C ASN A 136 -11.44 -6.47 -16.72
N TYR A 137 -11.83 -5.19 -16.55
CA TYR A 137 -11.18 -4.06 -17.22
C TYR A 137 -10.38 -3.25 -16.22
N LEU A 138 -9.16 -2.86 -16.62
CA LEU A 138 -8.34 -1.91 -15.88
C LEU A 138 -9.00 -0.53 -15.97
N ASP A 139 -9.37 0.04 -14.83
CA ASP A 139 -10.06 1.33 -14.78
C ASP A 139 -9.76 2.07 -13.45
N PHE A 140 -10.14 3.35 -13.41
CA PHE A 140 -10.17 4.15 -12.21
C PHE A 140 -11.19 3.58 -11.21
N LEU A 141 -10.81 3.52 -9.94
CA LEU A 141 -11.67 3.02 -8.88
C LEU A 141 -12.29 4.20 -8.12
N ASN A 142 -13.59 4.08 -7.82
CA ASN A 142 -14.25 4.87 -6.78
C ASN A 142 -14.52 4.06 -5.50
N SER A 143 -14.22 2.75 -5.54
CA SER A 143 -14.50 1.84 -4.44
C SER A 143 -13.59 2.10 -3.24
N SER A 144 -14.15 1.88 -2.05
CA SER A 144 -13.40 1.96 -0.80
C SER A 144 -13.64 0.72 0.06
N GLU A 145 -12.63 0.36 0.85
CA GLU A 145 -12.68 -0.80 1.74
C GLU A 145 -12.07 -0.43 3.11
N LEU A 146 -12.56 -1.05 4.17
CA LEU A 146 -12.08 -0.88 5.54
C LEU A 146 -11.39 -2.15 6.00
N TYR A 147 -10.13 -2.01 6.42
CA TYR A 147 -9.39 -3.04 7.12
C TYR A 147 -9.65 -2.96 8.62
N ASP A 148 -9.97 -4.09 9.23
CA ASP A 148 -10.06 -4.25 10.67
C ASP A 148 -8.80 -4.95 11.21
N PRO A 149 -7.91 -4.26 11.94
CA PRO A 149 -6.68 -4.84 12.47
C PRO A 149 -6.89 -5.99 13.46
N THR A 150 -8.07 -6.09 14.07
CA THR A 150 -8.38 -7.14 15.05
C THR A 150 -8.64 -8.48 14.39
N THR A 151 -9.24 -8.47 13.20
CA THR A 151 -9.58 -9.68 12.44
C THR A 151 -8.66 -9.91 11.26
N GLY A 152 -7.95 -8.87 10.79
CA GLY A 152 -7.13 -8.92 9.58
C GLY A 152 -7.94 -8.93 8.28
N ILE A 153 -9.22 -8.56 8.32
CA ILE A 153 -10.16 -8.66 7.20
C ILE A 153 -10.47 -7.28 6.60
N TRP A 154 -10.61 -7.23 5.28
CA TRP A 154 -11.13 -6.09 4.53
C TRP A 154 -12.64 -6.23 4.28
N THR A 155 -13.38 -5.13 4.43
CA THR A 155 -14.82 -5.06 4.14
C THR A 155 -15.12 -3.88 3.24
N LYS A 156 -15.94 -4.07 2.20
CA LYS A 156 -16.41 -2.97 1.34
C LYS A 156 -17.17 -1.91 2.16
N THR A 157 -16.98 -0.64 1.82
CA THR A 157 -17.70 0.48 2.44
C THR A 157 -18.19 1.44 1.36
N GLY A 158 -18.71 2.61 1.76
CA GLY A 158 -19.20 3.63 0.84
C GLY A 158 -18.17 4.03 -0.22
N ASN A 159 -18.64 4.21 -1.46
CA ASN A 159 -17.80 4.61 -2.59
C ASN A 159 -17.66 6.14 -2.65
N MET A 160 -16.59 6.61 -3.28
CA MET A 160 -16.49 7.99 -3.73
C MET A 160 -17.48 8.22 -4.89
N HIS A 161 -17.93 9.46 -5.07
CA HIS A 161 -18.76 9.80 -6.22
C HIS A 161 -18.01 9.63 -7.55
N PHE A 162 -16.79 10.15 -7.62
CA PHE A 162 -15.97 10.07 -8.82
C PHE A 162 -14.83 9.07 -8.63
N ARG A 163 -14.53 8.33 -9.70
CA ARG A 163 -13.39 7.43 -9.76
C ARG A 163 -12.12 8.25 -9.81
N ARG A 164 -11.08 7.85 -9.07
CA ARG A 164 -9.82 8.60 -9.05
C ARG A 164 -8.63 7.81 -8.53
N TYR A 165 -7.45 8.16 -9.03
CA TYR A 165 -6.14 7.70 -8.54
C TYR A 165 -5.19 8.90 -8.38
N CYS A 166 -4.03 8.69 -7.71
CA CYS A 166 -3.07 9.77 -7.40
C CYS A 166 -3.68 10.97 -6.64
N HIS A 167 -4.79 10.73 -5.92
CA HIS A 167 -5.44 11.73 -5.10
C HIS A 167 -4.80 11.82 -3.72
N THR A 168 -5.16 12.86 -2.96
CA THR A 168 -4.83 12.96 -1.54
C THR A 168 -6.04 12.60 -0.69
N ALA A 169 -5.79 12.04 0.50
CA ALA A 169 -6.82 11.76 1.49
C ALA A 169 -6.35 12.28 2.85
N SER A 170 -7.24 13.00 3.54
CA SER A 170 -6.99 13.55 4.87
C SER A 170 -8.09 13.12 5.83
N VAL A 171 -7.69 12.58 6.98
CA VAL A 171 -8.63 12.28 8.07
C VAL A 171 -8.98 13.59 8.78
N LEU A 172 -10.27 13.89 8.86
CA LEU A 172 -10.78 15.08 9.52
C LEU A 172 -11.03 14.82 11.01
N ALA A 173 -11.08 15.89 11.81
CA ALA A 173 -11.30 15.79 13.27
C ALA A 173 -12.61 15.09 13.65
N ASN A 174 -13.62 15.12 12.77
CA ASN A 174 -14.90 14.43 12.96
C ASN A 174 -14.88 12.94 12.52
N GLY A 175 -13.70 12.39 12.20
CA GLY A 175 -13.52 10.99 11.79
C GLY A 175 -13.87 10.70 10.33
N LYS A 176 -14.34 11.68 9.55
CA LYS A 176 -14.54 11.51 8.10
C LYS A 176 -13.20 11.60 7.35
N VAL A 177 -13.16 11.04 6.15
CA VAL A 177 -12.01 11.17 5.25
C VAL A 177 -12.38 12.09 4.09
N LEU A 178 -11.65 13.19 3.94
CA LEU A 178 -11.73 14.08 2.79
C LEU A 178 -10.79 13.59 1.71
N VAL A 179 -11.32 13.27 0.54
CA VAL A 179 -10.54 12.89 -0.64
C VAL A 179 -10.59 14.01 -1.68
N THR A 180 -9.43 14.48 -2.13
CA THR A 180 -9.31 15.61 -3.07
C THR A 180 -8.23 15.39 -4.13
N GLY A 181 -8.40 16.03 -5.29
CA GLY A 181 -7.44 15.97 -6.39
C GLY A 181 -7.33 14.60 -7.05
N GLY A 182 -6.20 14.36 -7.71
CA GLY A 182 -5.98 13.17 -8.53
C GLY A 182 -6.66 13.23 -9.90
N CYS A 183 -6.46 12.19 -10.69
CA CYS A 183 -7.01 12.04 -12.03
C CYS A 183 -8.05 10.93 -12.04
N GLY A 184 -9.02 11.00 -12.95
CA GLY A 184 -10.04 9.97 -13.13
C GLY A 184 -11.03 10.33 -14.22
N ALA A 185 -12.01 9.46 -14.44
CA ALA A 185 -13.11 9.71 -15.34
C ALA A 185 -14.32 10.26 -14.57
N ASP A 186 -14.92 11.31 -15.10
CA ASP A 186 -16.25 11.74 -14.71
C ASP A 186 -17.29 10.82 -15.37
N GLU A 187 -18.45 10.62 -14.75
CA GLU A 187 -19.58 9.89 -15.38
C GLU A 187 -20.24 10.66 -16.54
N TYR A 188 -19.65 11.76 -17.01
CA TYR A 188 -20.13 12.57 -18.13
C TYR A 188 -19.15 12.57 -19.31
N SER A 189 -19.01 11.42 -19.97
CA SER A 189 -18.69 11.41 -21.40
C SER A 189 -19.83 10.70 -22.12
N SER A 190 -20.89 11.44 -22.42
CA SER A 190 -21.88 11.11 -23.44
C SER A 190 -21.32 11.42 -24.82
#